data_AF-A0A2G8KLL8-F1
#
_entry.id   AF-A0A2G8KLL8-F1
#
_cell.length_a   1.000
_cell.length_b   1.000
_cell.length_c   1.000
_cell.angle_alpha   90.00
_cell.angle_beta   90.00
_cell.angle_gamma   90.00
#
_symmetry.space_group_name_H-M   'P 1'
#
loop_
_entity.id
_entity.type
_entity.pdbx_description
1 polymer ?
#
loop_
_entity_poly.entity_id
_entity_poly.type
_entity_poly.pdbx_seq_one_letter_code
_entity_poly.pdbx_strand_id
1 'polypeptide(L)'
;MILDEVLSKLANAGLRLRKEKCSFMTPSVQYLGHVIDEKGLHPMPEKVKAIKEAPAPRNVTELKSYLGLLTYYGKFLPALSTTLAPLYDLLRKDTQWRWTQTEKSAFENCKDLLMSSQVLCHYNPTKELILSCDASPYGIGAVLAHKMEDGSEQPTGFASRTLSNAEKNYAQIEKEGLACVFGIKKFHSYLYGRHFTLFTDHKPLLGLFNKGRAIPPQASARIQRWALTLAMYEYNLKFKPTDAHANADAMSRLPLPETIKSNPVPPETVLELNILDQCPVTSSQVRKSTRRDPTLSKILGYVKCVWPEQRNEALKPYYQRRNELSVEDGCLLWGNRVIIPPLLCKPILEELHDCHVGGSRMKSFARGFVWWPNLDSEIEKLVKECLVCQESRPNPPKAPLHSWPQPNRPWSRIHIDFAGPFMGHMLLVIVDAYSKWIEVHVLNNSTTKSTIQNLRKTFSQLGVPEMIVSDNGSCFTSSEFKTFCEMNGIRHVTTAPYHPASNGLAERAV
;
A
#
# COMPACT_ATOMS: atom_id res chain seq x y z
N MET A 1 13.27 -55.73 -10.97
CA MET A 1 11.81 -55.86 -10.73
C MET A 1 11.13 -54.52 -10.45
N ILE A 2 11.30 -53.84 -9.31
CA ILE A 2 10.59 -52.56 -9.07
C ILE A 2 11.10 -51.43 -9.97
N LEU A 3 12.43 -51.32 -10.16
CA LEU A 3 13.02 -50.27 -11.00
C LEU A 3 12.57 -50.37 -12.47
N ASP A 4 12.57 -51.58 -13.04
CA ASP A 4 12.16 -51.83 -14.42
C ASP A 4 10.69 -51.50 -14.64
N GLU A 5 9.84 -51.77 -13.65
CA GLU A 5 8.41 -51.47 -13.70
C GLU A 5 8.15 -49.95 -13.68
N VAL A 6 8.87 -49.21 -12.83
CA VAL A 6 8.77 -47.74 -12.77
C VAL A 6 9.28 -47.11 -14.06
N LEU A 7 10.42 -47.57 -14.59
CA LEU A 7 10.97 -47.07 -15.86
C LEU A 7 10.03 -47.35 -17.04
N SER A 8 9.40 -48.53 -17.06
CA SER A 8 8.42 -48.90 -18.09
C SER A 8 7.17 -48.01 -18.03
N LYS A 9 6.65 -47.73 -16.82
CA LYS A 9 5.51 -46.80 -16.64
C LYS A 9 5.85 -45.38 -17.07
N LEU A 10 7.04 -44.89 -16.75
CA LEU A 10 7.50 -43.56 -17.19
C LEU A 10 7.63 -43.48 -18.71
N ALA A 11 8.16 -44.53 -19.34
CA ALA A 11 8.26 -44.61 -20.80
C ALA A 11 6.88 -44.65 -21.48
N ASN A 12 5.94 -45.43 -20.95
CA ASN A 12 4.57 -45.50 -21.44
C ASN A 12 3.81 -44.18 -21.29
N ALA A 13 4.13 -43.40 -20.25
CA ALA A 13 3.59 -42.05 -20.04
C ALA A 13 4.30 -40.96 -20.88
N GLY A 14 5.30 -41.33 -21.70
CA GLY A 14 6.06 -40.39 -22.54
C GLY A 14 7.06 -39.51 -21.79
N LEU A 15 7.36 -39.82 -20.52
CA LEU A 15 8.31 -39.06 -19.70
C LEU A 15 9.75 -39.49 -19.98
N ARG A 16 10.67 -38.52 -20.09
CA ARG A 16 12.10 -38.77 -20.28
C ARG A 16 12.90 -38.35 -19.04
N LEU A 17 13.74 -39.26 -18.56
CA LEU A 17 14.62 -39.01 -17.41
C LEU A 17 15.96 -38.44 -17.88
N ARG A 18 16.45 -37.43 -17.18
CA ARG A 18 17.80 -36.88 -17.40
C ARG A 18 18.81 -37.70 -16.59
N LYS A 19 19.59 -38.56 -17.28
CA LYS A 19 20.54 -39.50 -16.65
C LYS A 19 21.49 -38.84 -15.64
N GLU A 20 21.95 -37.62 -15.92
CA GLU A 20 22.84 -36.85 -15.04
C GLU A 20 22.26 -36.57 -13.64
N LYS A 21 20.93 -36.55 -13.49
CA LYS A 21 20.24 -36.29 -12.23
C LYS A 21 19.70 -37.57 -11.56
N CYS A 22 19.96 -38.72 -12.14
CA CYS A 22 19.46 -40.01 -11.64
C CYS A 22 20.59 -40.76 -10.93
N SER A 23 20.39 -41.05 -9.65
CA SER A 23 21.22 -41.96 -8.86
C SER A 23 20.47 -43.29 -8.69
N PHE A 24 21.11 -44.39 -9.09
CA PHE A 24 20.53 -45.72 -9.03
C PHE A 24 21.31 -46.59 -8.05
N MET A 25 20.59 -47.37 -7.23
CA MET A 25 21.15 -48.39 -6.33
C MET A 25 22.28 -47.87 -5.41
N THR A 26 22.18 -46.63 -4.92
CA THR A 26 23.16 -46.07 -3.98
C THR A 26 22.76 -46.37 -2.52
N PRO A 27 23.72 -46.61 -1.61
CA PRO A 27 23.46 -46.92 -0.20
C PRO A 27 22.86 -45.74 0.58
N SER A 28 23.05 -44.51 0.07
CA SER A 28 22.31 -43.33 0.51
C SER A 28 21.79 -42.56 -0.71
N VAL A 29 20.62 -41.95 -0.57
CA VAL A 29 20.01 -41.13 -1.63
C VAL A 29 19.46 -39.83 -1.07
N GLN A 30 19.64 -38.75 -1.82
CA GLN A 30 19.03 -37.48 -1.49
C GLN A 30 17.63 -37.42 -2.10
N TYR A 31 16.61 -37.26 -1.26
CA TYR A 31 15.22 -37.19 -1.69
C TYR A 31 14.47 -36.11 -0.91
N LEU A 32 13.81 -35.18 -1.61
CA LEU A 32 13.01 -34.08 -1.03
C LEU A 32 13.72 -33.29 0.11
N GLY A 33 15.04 -33.10 0.01
CA GLY A 33 15.81 -32.33 1.01
C GLY A 33 16.20 -33.13 2.26
N HIS A 34 16.18 -34.46 2.17
CA HIS A 34 16.68 -35.39 3.18
C HIS A 34 17.68 -36.36 2.56
N VAL A 35 18.61 -36.87 3.36
CA VAL A 35 19.47 -37.99 2.98
C VAL A 35 18.87 -39.24 3.62
N ILE A 36 18.48 -40.21 2.80
CA ILE A 36 17.93 -41.49 3.25
C ILE A 36 19.06 -42.51 3.19
N ASP A 37 19.32 -43.22 4.28
CA ASP A 37 20.23 -44.37 4.33
C ASP A 37 19.61 -45.55 5.11
N GLU A 38 20.38 -46.61 5.34
CA GLU A 38 19.96 -47.80 6.10
C GLU A 38 19.58 -47.48 7.56
N LYS A 39 20.16 -46.42 8.15
CA LYS A 39 19.93 -45.99 9.54
C LYS A 39 18.74 -45.02 9.65
N GLY A 40 18.26 -44.50 8.53
CA GLY A 40 16.99 -43.78 8.42
C GLY A 40 17.10 -42.46 7.65
N LEU A 41 16.27 -41.48 8.07
CA LEU A 41 16.20 -40.16 7.46
C LEU A 41 17.15 -39.19 8.17
N HIS A 42 18.21 -38.79 7.49
CA HIS A 42 19.17 -37.81 7.97
C HIS A 42 18.82 -36.40 7.49
N PRO A 43 18.98 -35.36 8.34
CA PRO A 43 18.90 -33.98 7.90
C PRO A 43 20.01 -33.72 6.88
N MET A 44 19.65 -33.05 5.79
CA MET A 44 20.59 -32.75 4.73
C MET A 44 21.72 -31.85 5.26
N PRO A 45 23.00 -32.11 4.91
CA PRO A 45 24.12 -31.28 5.34
C PRO A 45 23.97 -29.82 4.92
N GLU A 46 23.20 -29.52 3.86
CA GLU A 46 22.84 -28.15 3.47
C GLU A 46 22.03 -27.38 4.53
N LYS A 47 21.19 -28.05 5.32
CA LYS A 47 20.37 -27.41 6.38
C LYS A 47 21.18 -27.00 7.60
N VAL A 48 22.36 -27.60 7.75
CA VAL A 48 23.31 -27.35 8.84
C VAL A 48 24.59 -26.69 8.32
N LYS A 49 24.69 -26.49 7.00
CA LYS A 49 25.82 -25.86 6.31
C LYS A 49 26.08 -24.47 6.87
N ALA A 50 25.03 -23.71 7.14
CA ALA A 50 25.10 -22.39 7.77
C ALA A 50 25.86 -22.41 9.12
N ILE A 51 25.66 -23.45 9.94
CA ILE A 51 26.34 -23.62 11.22
C ILE A 51 27.76 -24.18 11.02
N LYS A 52 27.90 -25.21 10.18
CA LYS A 52 29.18 -25.89 9.92
C LYS A 52 30.22 -24.93 9.37
N GLU A 53 29.84 -24.16 8.35
CA GLU A 53 30.71 -23.22 7.64
C GLU A 53 30.67 -21.80 8.24
N ALA A 54 29.98 -21.59 9.37
CA ALA A 54 29.96 -20.29 10.04
C ALA A 54 31.40 -19.83 10.36
N PRO A 55 31.80 -18.61 10.00
CA PRO A 55 33.13 -18.11 10.32
C PRO A 55 33.32 -17.97 11.84
N ALA A 56 34.56 -18.08 12.30
CA ALA A 56 34.88 -17.76 13.69
C ALA A 56 34.61 -16.27 13.96
N PRO A 57 33.98 -15.91 15.10
CA PRO A 57 33.72 -14.53 15.43
C PRO A 57 35.04 -13.75 15.55
N ARG A 58 35.08 -12.53 15.03
CA ARG A 58 36.26 -11.64 15.07
C ARG A 58 36.13 -10.54 16.12
N ASN A 59 34.91 -10.29 16.58
CA ASN A 59 34.57 -9.18 17.46
C ASN A 59 33.69 -9.65 18.63
N VAL A 60 33.72 -8.91 19.74
CA VAL A 60 32.88 -9.17 20.94
C VAL A 60 31.39 -9.16 20.60
N THR A 61 30.96 -8.33 19.65
CA THR A 61 29.56 -8.27 19.19
C THR A 61 29.13 -9.54 18.45
N GLU A 62 29.98 -10.07 17.56
CA GLU A 62 29.73 -11.34 16.86
C GLU A 62 29.71 -12.52 17.85
N LEU A 63 30.63 -12.53 18.82
CA LEU A 63 30.67 -13.54 19.86
C LEU A 63 29.42 -13.51 20.76
N LYS A 64 28.96 -12.33 21.15
CA LYS A 64 27.69 -12.16 21.90
C LYS A 64 26.50 -12.74 21.14
N SER A 65 26.43 -12.50 19.83
CA SER A 65 25.34 -12.99 18.98
C SER A 65 25.38 -14.52 18.90
N TYR A 66 26.57 -15.10 18.68
CA TYR A 66 26.77 -16.55 18.67
C TYR A 66 26.43 -17.21 20.02
N LEU A 67 26.86 -16.61 21.14
CA LEU A 67 26.50 -17.08 22.48
C LEU A 67 25.00 -16.98 22.72
N GLY A 68 24.32 -15.94 22.21
CA GLY A 68 22.87 -15.80 22.25
C GLY A 68 22.13 -16.93 21.52
N LEU A 69 22.66 -17.42 20.40
CA LEU A 69 22.12 -18.59 19.72
C LEU A 69 22.30 -19.87 20.54
N LEU A 70 23.48 -20.05 21.14
CA LEU A 70 23.79 -21.24 21.95
C LEU A 70 22.97 -21.28 23.24
N THR A 71 22.77 -20.15 23.90
CA THR A 71 21.90 -20.07 25.09
C THR A 71 20.43 -20.30 24.73
N TYR A 72 19.98 -19.83 23.56
CA TYR A 72 18.63 -20.09 23.08
C TYR A 72 18.36 -21.60 22.91
N TYR A 73 19.32 -22.35 22.35
CA TYR A 73 19.22 -23.80 22.23
C TYR A 73 19.73 -24.56 23.46
N GLY A 74 20.03 -23.86 24.56
CA GLY A 74 20.74 -24.48 25.67
C GLY A 74 19.96 -25.55 26.43
N LYS A 75 18.63 -25.56 26.28
CA LYS A 75 17.77 -26.63 26.79
C LYS A 75 18.01 -27.98 26.11
N PHE A 76 18.57 -27.99 24.90
CA PHE A 76 18.82 -29.19 24.10
C PHE A 76 20.30 -29.62 24.07
N LEU A 77 21.17 -28.88 24.76
CA LEU A 77 22.61 -29.06 24.72
C LEU A 77 23.14 -29.44 26.12
N PRO A 78 23.57 -30.68 26.34
CA PRO A 78 24.15 -31.10 27.62
C PRO A 78 25.51 -30.41 27.87
N ALA A 79 25.80 -30.05 29.13
CA ALA A 79 27.09 -29.51 29.59
C ALA A 79 27.56 -28.19 28.91
N LEU A 80 26.62 -27.37 28.43
CA LEU A 80 26.88 -26.13 27.71
C LEU A 80 27.73 -25.10 28.48
N SER A 81 27.53 -24.98 29.79
CA SER A 81 28.24 -24.03 30.64
C SER A 81 29.74 -24.33 30.72
N THR A 82 30.12 -25.61 30.75
CA THR A 82 31.52 -26.04 30.78
C THR A 82 32.20 -25.79 29.44
N THR A 83 31.50 -26.04 28.31
CA THR A 83 32.03 -25.78 26.97
C THR A 83 32.11 -24.29 26.62
N LEU A 84 31.22 -23.47 27.16
CA LEU A 84 31.18 -22.02 26.91
C LEU A 84 32.08 -21.19 27.83
N ALA A 85 32.56 -21.74 28.94
CA ALA A 85 33.44 -21.03 29.88
C ALA A 85 34.58 -20.23 29.19
N PRO A 86 35.39 -20.83 28.29
CA PRO A 86 36.45 -20.08 27.60
C PRO A 86 35.92 -18.98 26.67
N LEU A 87 34.70 -19.12 26.13
CA LEU A 87 34.06 -18.10 25.29
C LEU A 87 33.45 -16.96 26.11
N TYR A 88 32.96 -17.24 27.33
CA TYR A 88 32.50 -16.20 28.25
C TYR A 88 33.64 -15.36 28.83
N ASP A 89 34.83 -15.94 28.97
CA ASP A 89 36.01 -15.22 29.46
C ASP A 89 36.46 -14.11 28.50
N LEU A 90 36.29 -14.31 27.18
CA LEU A 90 36.50 -13.27 26.15
C LEU A 90 35.50 -12.10 26.20
N LEU A 91 34.40 -12.24 26.95
CA LEU A 91 33.37 -11.22 27.10
C LEU A 91 33.62 -10.26 28.28
N ARG A 92 34.60 -10.59 29.14
CA ARG A 92 34.90 -9.80 30.35
C ARG A 92 35.56 -8.47 29.96
N LYS A 93 35.12 -7.38 30.60
CA LYS A 93 35.55 -6.00 30.28
C LYS A 93 37.07 -5.78 30.39
N ASP A 94 37.76 -6.57 31.21
CA ASP A 94 39.20 -6.44 31.48
C ASP A 94 40.10 -7.37 30.64
N THR A 95 39.54 -8.04 29.63
CA THR A 95 40.31 -9.00 28.79
C THR A 95 40.57 -8.46 27.39
N GLN A 96 41.83 -8.55 26.93
CA GLN A 96 42.19 -8.27 25.54
C GLN A 96 41.71 -9.42 24.64
N TRP A 97 41.07 -9.09 23.51
CA TRP A 97 40.60 -10.08 22.54
C TRP A 97 41.78 -10.91 21.99
N ARG A 98 41.85 -12.18 22.37
CA ARG A 98 42.85 -13.14 21.87
C ARG A 98 42.14 -14.45 21.54
N TRP A 99 42.12 -14.80 20.26
CA TRP A 99 41.56 -16.06 19.79
C TRP A 99 42.66 -17.13 19.82
N THR A 100 42.68 -17.96 20.86
CA THR A 100 43.67 -19.02 21.03
C THR A 100 43.08 -20.39 20.70
N GLN A 101 43.89 -21.45 20.86
CA GLN A 101 43.47 -22.81 20.51
C GLN A 101 42.37 -23.35 21.45
N THR A 102 42.29 -22.86 22.69
CA THR A 102 41.24 -23.21 23.66
C THR A 102 39.87 -22.69 23.22
N GLU A 103 39.79 -21.45 22.73
CA GLU A 103 38.52 -20.87 22.26
C GLU A 103 38.13 -21.47 20.90
N LYS A 104 39.11 -21.76 20.04
CA LYS A 104 38.86 -22.43 18.77
C LYS A 104 38.28 -23.84 18.96
N SER A 105 38.86 -24.63 19.85
CA SER A 105 38.37 -25.99 20.16
C SER A 105 37.00 -25.95 20.83
N ALA A 106 36.75 -25.01 21.74
CA ALA A 106 35.42 -24.78 22.31
C ALA A 106 34.39 -24.42 21.23
N PHE A 107 34.75 -23.57 20.26
CA PHE A 107 33.89 -23.18 19.15
C PHE A 107 33.57 -24.36 18.20
N GLU A 108 34.56 -25.17 17.85
CA GLU A 108 34.38 -26.38 17.03
C GLU A 108 33.51 -27.42 17.75
N ASN A 109 33.74 -27.67 19.05
CA ASN A 109 32.90 -28.56 19.85
C ASN A 109 31.44 -28.07 19.93
N CYS A 110 31.22 -26.75 20.05
CA CYS A 110 29.86 -26.19 20.03
C CYS A 110 29.17 -26.40 18.68
N LYS A 111 29.92 -26.31 17.56
CA LYS A 111 29.36 -26.61 16.24
C LYS A 111 28.97 -28.08 16.14
N ASP A 112 29.81 -28.99 16.62
CA ASP A 112 29.50 -30.43 16.58
C ASP A 112 28.27 -30.76 17.44
N LEU A 113 28.11 -30.10 18.59
CA LEU A 113 26.92 -30.25 19.42
C LEU A 113 25.66 -29.69 18.75
N LEU A 114 25.74 -28.55 18.07
CA LEU A 114 24.62 -27.99 17.28
C LEU A 114 24.27 -28.85 16.05
N MET A 115 25.25 -29.57 15.49
CA MET A 115 25.04 -30.53 14.40
C MET A 115 24.48 -31.87 14.89
N SER A 116 24.53 -32.13 16.21
CA SER A 116 24.03 -33.37 16.77
C SER A 116 22.51 -33.51 16.60
N SER A 117 22.05 -34.75 16.48
CA SER A 117 20.63 -35.10 16.28
C SER A 117 19.73 -34.72 17.46
N GLN A 118 20.27 -34.20 18.56
CA GLN A 118 19.49 -33.75 19.73
C GLN A 118 18.87 -32.35 19.54
N VAL A 119 19.44 -31.52 18.65
CA VAL A 119 18.97 -30.14 18.43
C VAL A 119 18.04 -30.05 17.21
N LEU A 120 18.32 -30.81 16.16
CA LEU A 120 17.53 -30.77 14.92
C LEU A 120 16.34 -31.74 14.98
N CYS A 121 15.13 -31.19 14.88
CA CYS A 121 13.91 -32.01 14.80
C CYS A 121 13.61 -32.43 13.36
N HIS A 122 12.95 -33.58 13.20
CA HIS A 122 12.38 -33.99 11.92
C HIS A 122 11.16 -33.12 11.58
N TYR A 123 11.01 -32.82 10.29
CA TYR A 123 9.84 -32.11 9.81
C TYR A 123 8.59 -32.97 10.03
N ASN A 124 7.59 -32.40 10.69
CA ASN A 124 6.31 -33.07 10.92
C ASN A 124 5.15 -32.26 10.29
N PRO A 125 4.39 -32.84 9.36
CA PRO A 125 3.29 -32.18 8.69
C PRO A 125 2.07 -31.92 9.59
N THR A 126 2.04 -32.32 10.86
CA THR A 126 0.92 -31.98 11.77
C THR A 126 1.24 -30.80 12.68
N LYS A 127 2.53 -30.48 12.88
CA LYS A 127 2.96 -29.44 13.82
C LYS A 127 2.97 -28.06 13.17
N GLU A 128 2.77 -27.02 13.98
CA GLU A 128 2.88 -25.63 13.55
C GLU A 128 4.31 -25.30 13.12
N LEU A 129 4.43 -24.53 12.04
CA LEU A 129 5.69 -24.06 11.49
C LEU A 129 5.94 -22.60 11.87
N ILE A 130 7.19 -22.35 12.25
CA ILE A 130 7.71 -21.04 12.59
C ILE A 130 8.90 -20.76 11.69
N LEU A 131 8.89 -19.62 11.02
CA LEU A 131 10.02 -19.09 10.28
C LEU A 131 10.46 -17.78 10.93
N SER A 132 11.70 -17.73 11.43
CA SER A 132 12.29 -16.53 12.03
C SER A 132 13.34 -15.97 11.08
N CYS A 133 13.20 -14.70 10.68
CA CYS A 133 14.05 -14.06 9.68
C CYS A 133 14.63 -12.75 10.20
N ASP A 134 15.91 -12.51 9.92
CA ASP A 134 16.66 -11.35 10.42
C ASP A 134 17.67 -10.84 9.38
N ALA A 135 17.88 -9.52 9.33
CA ALA A 135 18.86 -8.90 8.45
C ALA A 135 19.87 -8.03 9.21
N SER A 136 21.15 -8.32 9.00
CA SER A 136 22.25 -7.48 9.46
C SER A 136 22.77 -6.59 8.31
N PRO A 137 23.63 -5.60 8.60
CA PRO A 137 24.32 -4.83 7.57
C PRO A 137 25.17 -5.69 6.61
N TYR A 138 25.57 -6.90 7.04
CA TYR A 138 26.49 -7.78 6.32
C TYR A 138 25.79 -8.97 5.65
N GLY A 139 24.69 -9.46 6.21
CA GLY A 139 24.09 -10.73 5.81
C GLY A 139 22.63 -10.87 6.25
N ILE A 140 21.98 -11.91 5.75
CA ILE A 140 20.60 -12.28 6.10
C ILE A 140 20.58 -13.70 6.65
N GLY A 141 19.74 -13.92 7.66
CA GLY A 141 19.56 -15.19 8.35
C GLY A 141 18.09 -15.60 8.38
N ALA A 142 17.83 -16.90 8.27
CA ALA A 142 16.52 -17.50 8.42
C ALA A 142 16.61 -18.84 9.14
N VAL A 143 15.72 -19.07 10.09
CA VAL A 143 15.62 -20.31 10.87
C VAL A 143 14.22 -20.87 10.76
N LEU A 144 14.11 -22.11 10.29
CA LEU A 144 12.85 -22.85 10.28
C LEU A 144 12.77 -23.71 11.53
N ALA A 145 11.67 -23.63 12.26
CA ALA A 145 11.44 -24.37 13.48
C ALA A 145 9.99 -24.90 13.57
N HIS A 146 9.82 -25.97 14.34
CA HIS A 146 8.52 -26.45 14.79
C HIS A 146 8.23 -25.95 16.19
N LYS A 147 6.97 -25.59 16.43
CA LYS A 147 6.47 -25.39 17.78
C LYS A 147 6.07 -26.74 18.37
N MET A 148 6.71 -27.15 19.44
CA MET A 148 6.40 -28.36 20.18
C MET A 148 5.21 -28.13 21.13
N GLU A 149 4.58 -29.21 21.59
CA GLU A 149 3.45 -29.16 22.54
C GLU A 149 3.82 -28.45 23.85
N ASP A 150 5.08 -28.63 24.30
CA ASP A 150 5.66 -27.94 25.46
C ASP A 150 5.91 -26.44 25.27
N GLY A 151 5.55 -25.88 24.10
CA GLY A 151 5.80 -24.49 23.72
C GLY A 151 7.24 -24.18 23.34
N SER A 152 8.14 -25.17 23.31
CA SER A 152 9.53 -25.01 22.85
C SER A 152 9.63 -24.97 21.32
N GLU A 153 10.56 -24.16 20.81
CA GLU A 153 10.84 -24.05 19.37
C GLU A 153 12.03 -24.96 19.02
N GLN A 154 11.78 -26.03 18.26
CA GLN A 154 12.84 -26.92 17.80
C GLN A 154 13.19 -26.64 16.33
N PRO A 155 14.47 -26.38 16.01
CA PRO A 155 14.87 -26.04 14.66
C PRO A 155 14.81 -27.27 13.75
N THR A 156 14.35 -27.07 12.53
CA THR A 156 14.31 -28.06 11.45
C THR A 156 15.39 -27.77 10.41
N GLY A 157 15.84 -26.51 10.31
CA GLY A 157 16.95 -26.11 9.45
C GLY A 157 17.34 -24.64 9.57
N PHE A 158 18.59 -24.35 9.23
CA PHE A 158 19.20 -23.02 9.28
C PHE A 158 19.61 -22.59 7.88
N ALA A 159 19.42 -21.31 7.56
CA ALA A 159 19.86 -20.70 6.32
C ALA A 159 20.48 -19.33 6.59
N SER A 160 21.65 -19.08 6.01
CA SER A 160 22.27 -17.75 6.03
C SER A 160 22.92 -17.45 4.70
N ARG A 161 23.02 -16.16 4.35
CA ARG A 161 23.65 -15.69 3.11
C ARG A 161 24.23 -14.30 3.30
N THR A 162 25.38 -14.04 2.70
CA THR A 162 25.97 -12.69 2.69
C THR A 162 25.22 -11.79 1.70
N LEU A 163 25.02 -10.52 2.06
CA LEU A 163 24.43 -9.54 1.16
C LEU A 163 25.38 -9.22 -0.01
N SER A 164 24.85 -9.15 -1.23
CA SER A 164 25.58 -8.65 -2.39
C SER A 164 25.89 -7.15 -2.28
N ASN A 165 26.82 -6.65 -3.09
CA ASN A 165 27.19 -5.23 -3.06
C ASN A 165 26.00 -4.29 -3.34
N ALA A 166 25.05 -4.71 -4.18
CA ALA A 166 23.82 -3.95 -4.41
C ALA A 166 22.88 -4.00 -3.20
N GLU A 167 22.69 -5.17 -2.59
CA GLU A 167 21.80 -5.36 -1.43
C GLU A 167 22.35 -4.69 -0.16
N LYS A 168 23.67 -4.52 -0.03
CA LYS A 168 24.28 -3.76 1.08
C LYS A 168 23.83 -2.30 1.12
N ASN A 169 23.51 -1.72 -0.03
CA ASN A 169 23.06 -0.32 -0.15
C ASN A 169 21.55 -0.17 0.09
N TYR A 170 20.82 -1.25 0.34
CA TYR A 170 19.38 -1.18 0.60
C TYR A 170 19.10 -0.52 1.95
N ALA A 171 17.93 0.14 2.04
CA ALA A 171 17.45 0.65 3.32
C ALA A 171 17.20 -0.51 4.29
N GLN A 172 17.27 -0.28 5.61
CA GLN A 172 17.10 -1.35 6.61
C GLN A 172 15.78 -2.10 6.42
N ILE A 173 14.68 -1.38 6.19
CA ILE A 173 13.36 -1.99 5.93
C ILE A 173 13.38 -2.95 4.73
N GLU A 174 14.15 -2.64 3.69
CA GLU A 174 14.29 -3.48 2.52
C GLU A 174 15.19 -4.69 2.79
N LYS A 175 16.21 -4.55 3.65
CA LYS A 175 17.05 -5.68 4.07
C LYS A 175 16.26 -6.69 4.89
N GLU A 176 15.44 -6.23 5.83
CA GLU A 176 14.56 -7.10 6.62
C GLU A 176 13.50 -7.79 5.73
N GLY A 177 12.93 -7.05 4.78
CA GLY A 177 12.01 -7.64 3.79
C GLY A 177 12.68 -8.69 2.92
N LEU A 178 13.93 -8.44 2.51
CA LEU A 178 14.74 -9.41 1.77
C LEU A 178 15.02 -10.68 2.59
N ALA A 179 15.31 -10.57 3.89
CA ALA A 179 15.51 -11.72 4.77
C ALA A 179 14.24 -12.60 4.83
N CYS A 180 13.06 -11.99 4.95
CA CYS A 180 11.78 -12.70 4.93
C CYS A 180 11.59 -13.49 3.62
N VAL A 181 11.78 -12.82 2.48
CA VAL A 181 11.63 -13.44 1.15
C VAL A 181 12.67 -14.54 0.91
N PHE A 182 13.91 -14.32 1.36
CA PHE A 182 14.98 -15.32 1.28
C PHE A 182 14.63 -16.58 2.08
N GLY A 183 14.19 -16.42 3.33
CA GLY A 183 13.77 -17.54 4.17
C GLY A 183 12.65 -18.35 3.51
N ILE A 184 11.63 -17.68 3.00
CA ILE A 184 10.49 -18.35 2.35
C ILE A 184 10.92 -19.06 1.07
N LYS A 185 11.73 -18.44 0.22
CA LYS A 185 12.24 -19.10 -1.00
C LYS A 185 13.11 -20.30 -0.69
N LYS A 186 13.97 -20.21 0.33
CA LYS A 186 14.86 -21.31 0.73
C LYS A 186 14.08 -22.48 1.32
N PHE A 187 13.03 -22.21 2.09
CA PHE A 187 12.18 -23.22 2.72
C PHE A 187 10.86 -23.46 1.99
N HIS A 188 10.77 -23.12 0.69
CA HIS A 188 9.55 -23.21 -0.11
C HIS A 188 8.88 -24.60 -0.01
N SER A 189 9.66 -25.67 -0.16
CA SER A 189 9.17 -27.06 -0.09
C SER A 189 8.51 -27.42 1.25
N TYR A 190 8.80 -26.70 2.34
CA TYR A 190 8.24 -26.95 3.68
C TYR A 190 7.03 -26.08 3.99
N LEU A 191 6.97 -24.88 3.39
CA LEU A 191 6.00 -23.83 3.70
C LEU A 191 4.83 -23.78 2.71
N TYR A 192 5.06 -24.21 1.47
CA TYR A 192 4.04 -24.12 0.43
C TYR A 192 2.80 -24.96 0.77
N GLY A 193 1.62 -24.34 0.69
CA GLY A 193 0.34 -24.98 0.99
C GLY A 193 0.01 -25.15 2.48
N ARG A 194 0.77 -24.56 3.40
CA ARG A 194 0.51 -24.63 4.85
C ARG A 194 0.47 -23.27 5.51
N HIS A 195 -0.26 -23.18 6.62
CA HIS A 195 -0.23 -22.01 7.49
C HIS A 195 1.03 -22.02 8.38
N PHE A 196 1.77 -20.91 8.40
CA PHE A 196 2.94 -20.75 9.28
C PHE A 196 3.02 -19.36 9.91
N THR A 197 3.79 -19.23 10.99
CA THR A 197 4.08 -17.94 11.63
C THR A 197 5.44 -17.42 11.15
N LEU A 198 5.46 -16.20 10.61
CA LEU A 198 6.68 -15.50 10.21
C LEU A 198 7.05 -14.49 11.30
N PHE A 199 8.23 -14.62 11.89
CA PHE A 199 8.79 -13.67 12.84
C PHE A 199 9.81 -12.74 12.20
N THR A 200 9.72 -11.46 12.56
CA THR A 200 10.66 -10.40 12.19
C THR A 200 10.87 -9.46 13.38
N ASP A 201 12.04 -8.84 13.43
CA ASP A 201 12.46 -7.83 14.40
C ASP A 201 12.09 -6.39 13.98
N HIS A 202 11.38 -6.21 12.85
CA HIS A 202 11.10 -4.89 12.29
C HIS A 202 9.59 -4.59 12.18
N LYS A 203 9.07 -3.81 13.14
CA LYS A 203 7.63 -3.45 13.22
C LYS A 203 7.06 -2.86 11.91
N PRO A 204 7.74 -1.98 11.17
CA PRO A 204 7.20 -1.43 9.92
C PRO A 204 6.84 -2.48 8.85
N LEU A 205 7.47 -3.67 8.87
CA LEU A 205 7.11 -4.75 7.95
C LEU A 205 5.70 -5.30 8.20
N LEU A 206 5.20 -5.22 9.44
CA LEU A 206 3.80 -5.53 9.76
C LEU A 206 2.82 -4.63 8.99
N GLY A 207 3.23 -3.40 8.65
CA GLY A 207 2.41 -2.49 7.88
C GLY A 207 2.39 -2.80 6.37
N LEU A 208 3.48 -3.36 5.85
CA LEU A 208 3.70 -3.57 4.41
C LEU A 208 3.26 -4.95 3.91
N PHE A 209 3.47 -6.01 4.71
CA PHE A 209 3.26 -7.40 4.28
C PHE A 209 2.11 -8.10 4.99
N ASN A 210 1.19 -7.35 5.61
CA ASN A 210 0.03 -7.94 6.27
C ASN A 210 -1.12 -8.15 5.28
N LYS A 211 -1.78 -9.33 5.37
CA LYS A 211 -2.81 -9.83 4.43
C LYS A 211 -3.98 -8.88 4.20
N GLY A 212 -4.28 -8.00 5.15
CA GLY A 212 -5.44 -7.10 5.12
C GLY A 212 -5.21 -5.72 4.52
N ARG A 213 -4.01 -5.38 4.02
CA ARG A 213 -3.72 -4.03 3.50
C ARG A 213 -3.22 -4.07 2.06
N ALA A 214 -3.79 -3.19 1.24
CA ALA A 214 -3.29 -2.96 -0.11
C ALA A 214 -1.85 -2.40 -0.03
N ILE A 215 -0.99 -2.92 -0.90
CA ILE A 215 0.39 -2.45 -1.02
C ILE A 215 0.34 -0.98 -1.45
N PRO A 216 1.04 -0.05 -0.78
CA PRO A 216 1.06 1.33 -1.20
C PRO A 216 1.60 1.43 -2.65
N PRO A 217 0.90 2.08 -3.58
CA PRO A 217 1.40 2.26 -4.95
C PRO A 217 2.69 3.09 -5.00
N GLN A 218 3.01 3.80 -3.91
CA GLN A 218 4.24 4.57 -3.71
C GLN A 218 5.42 3.73 -3.20
N ALA A 219 5.20 2.45 -2.84
CA ALA A 219 6.28 1.57 -2.40
C ALA A 219 7.22 1.23 -3.56
N SER A 220 8.51 1.05 -3.27
CA SER A 220 9.53 0.60 -4.23
C SER A 220 9.04 -0.62 -5.02
N ALA A 221 9.30 -0.66 -6.33
CA ALA A 221 8.96 -1.79 -7.21
C ALA A 221 9.52 -3.13 -6.68
N ARG A 222 10.58 -3.09 -5.85
CA ARG A 222 11.11 -4.28 -5.18
C ARG A 222 10.18 -4.82 -4.09
N ILE A 223 9.64 -3.93 -3.25
CA ILE A 223 8.71 -4.29 -2.16
C ILE A 223 7.41 -4.83 -2.75
N GLN A 224 6.93 -4.25 -3.85
CA GLN A 224 5.74 -4.73 -4.57
C GLN A 224 5.95 -6.18 -5.06
N ARG A 225 7.09 -6.48 -5.69
CA ARG A 225 7.43 -7.84 -6.13
C ARG A 225 7.54 -8.84 -4.97
N TRP A 226 8.13 -8.41 -3.85
CA TRP A 226 8.19 -9.23 -2.65
C TRP A 226 6.81 -9.53 -2.08
N ALA A 227 5.92 -8.54 -2.03
CA ALA A 227 4.56 -8.73 -1.58
C ALA A 227 3.78 -9.71 -2.48
N LEU A 228 3.96 -9.68 -3.81
CA LEU A 228 3.39 -10.68 -4.72
C LEU A 228 3.92 -12.08 -4.44
N THR A 229 5.23 -12.23 -4.21
CA THR A 229 5.83 -13.52 -3.84
C THR A 229 5.25 -14.03 -2.52
N LEU A 230 5.10 -13.15 -1.54
CA LEU A 230 4.54 -13.48 -0.22
C LEU A 230 3.05 -13.84 -0.32
N ALA A 231 2.30 -13.22 -1.23
CA ALA A 231 0.87 -13.50 -1.42
C ALA A 231 0.59 -14.95 -1.86
N MET A 232 1.58 -15.66 -2.40
CA MET A 232 1.47 -17.10 -2.73
C MET A 232 1.42 -18.00 -1.49
N TYR A 233 1.73 -17.47 -0.30
CA TYR A 233 1.87 -18.24 0.93
C TYR A 233 0.86 -17.82 1.98
N GLU A 234 0.46 -18.79 2.81
CA GLU A 234 -0.43 -18.53 3.92
C GLU A 234 0.36 -18.34 5.22
N TYR A 235 0.63 -17.09 5.61
CA TYR A 235 1.38 -16.81 6.84
C TYR A 235 0.70 -15.83 7.79
N ASN A 236 1.12 -15.85 9.05
CA ASN A 236 0.82 -14.84 10.05
C ASN A 236 2.12 -14.12 10.46
N LEU A 237 2.21 -12.83 10.16
CA LEU A 237 3.39 -12.02 10.46
C LEU A 237 3.32 -11.49 11.89
N LYS A 238 4.27 -11.87 12.73
CA LYS A 238 4.37 -11.43 14.13
C LYS A 238 5.72 -10.77 14.37
N PHE A 239 5.71 -9.71 15.18
CA PHE A 239 6.94 -9.08 15.64
C PHE A 239 7.47 -9.77 16.89
N LYS A 240 8.77 -10.07 16.93
CA LYS A 240 9.48 -10.50 18.12
C LYS A 240 10.57 -9.47 18.47
N PRO A 241 10.71 -9.06 19.74
CA PRO A 241 11.82 -8.19 20.15
C PRO A 241 13.16 -8.90 19.98
N THR A 242 14.22 -8.14 19.71
CA THR A 242 15.57 -8.62 19.38
C THR A 242 16.13 -9.64 20.39
N ASP A 243 15.86 -9.46 21.69
CA ASP A 243 16.32 -10.38 22.75
C ASP A 243 15.71 -11.80 22.63
N ALA A 244 14.49 -11.91 22.11
CA ALA A 244 13.82 -13.18 21.86
C ALA A 244 14.05 -13.73 20.44
N HIS A 245 14.85 -13.02 19.62
CA HIS A 245 15.14 -13.30 18.22
C HIS A 245 16.62 -13.68 17.98
N ALA A 246 17.33 -14.03 19.07
CA ALA A 246 18.77 -14.31 19.08
C ALA A 246 19.22 -15.43 18.12
N ASN A 247 18.32 -16.35 17.75
CA ASN A 247 18.61 -17.45 16.83
C ASN A 247 18.83 -16.97 15.38
N ALA A 248 18.00 -16.06 14.87
CA ALA A 248 18.15 -15.53 13.52
C ALA A 248 19.20 -14.40 13.45
N ASP A 249 19.34 -13.59 14.52
CA ASP A 249 20.35 -12.52 14.63
C ASP A 249 21.80 -13.07 14.54
N ALA A 250 22.08 -14.20 15.18
CA ALA A 250 23.39 -14.85 15.03
C ALA A 250 23.68 -15.29 13.59
N MET A 251 22.65 -15.78 12.88
CA MET A 251 22.77 -16.27 11.50
C MET A 251 22.91 -15.13 10.48
N SER A 252 22.30 -13.96 10.74
CA SER A 252 22.42 -12.78 9.89
C SER A 252 23.79 -12.10 10.04
N ARG A 253 24.40 -12.16 11.24
CA ARG A 253 25.72 -11.58 11.56
C ARG A 253 26.90 -12.48 11.21
N LEU A 254 26.69 -13.79 11.09
CA LEU A 254 27.69 -14.78 10.63
C LEU A 254 27.28 -15.40 9.28
N PRO A 255 27.16 -14.62 8.20
CA PRO A 255 26.72 -15.15 6.93
C PRO A 255 27.81 -16.00 6.26
N LEU A 256 27.39 -17.03 5.51
CA LEU A 256 28.30 -17.80 4.65
C LEU A 256 28.85 -16.93 3.51
N PRO A 257 30.14 -17.06 3.15
CA PRO A 257 30.78 -16.30 2.06
C PRO A 257 30.33 -16.72 0.65
N GLU A 258 29.12 -17.24 0.48
CA GLU A 258 28.55 -17.52 -0.84
C GLU A 258 27.99 -16.22 -1.44
N THR A 259 28.77 -15.62 -2.34
CA THR A 259 28.29 -14.59 -3.26
C THR A 259 27.61 -15.28 -4.44
N ILE A 260 26.30 -15.11 -4.58
CA ILE A 260 25.56 -15.60 -5.75
C ILE A 260 26.09 -14.84 -6.98
N LYS A 261 26.70 -15.56 -7.94
CA LYS A 261 27.29 -14.98 -9.17
C LYS A 261 26.26 -14.51 -10.20
N SER A 262 24.98 -14.80 -10.01
CA SER A 262 23.87 -14.14 -10.72
C SER A 262 22.57 -14.52 -10.01
N ASN A 263 21.76 -13.54 -9.65
CA ASN A 263 20.34 -13.85 -9.43
C ASN A 263 19.80 -14.21 -10.82
N PRO A 264 19.40 -15.46 -11.12
CA PRO A 264 18.55 -15.67 -12.28
C PRO A 264 17.34 -14.79 -12.05
N VAL A 265 17.21 -13.78 -12.91
CA VAL A 265 16.05 -12.91 -12.97
C VAL A 265 14.84 -13.85 -12.99
N PRO A 266 13.95 -13.79 -11.98
CA PRO A 266 12.79 -14.67 -11.93
C PRO A 266 12.05 -14.58 -13.28
N PRO A 267 11.54 -15.69 -13.85
CA PRO A 267 10.78 -15.64 -15.11
C PRO A 267 9.58 -14.67 -15.03
N GLU A 268 9.05 -14.41 -13.83
CA GLU A 268 8.05 -13.38 -13.54
C GLU A 268 8.54 -11.95 -13.89
N THR A 269 9.82 -11.66 -13.72
CA THR A 269 10.43 -10.37 -14.09
C THR A 269 10.53 -10.20 -15.60
N VAL A 270 10.62 -11.29 -16.37
CA VAL A 270 10.55 -11.26 -17.84
C VAL A 270 9.13 -10.90 -18.30
N LEU A 271 8.12 -11.37 -17.58
CA LEU A 271 6.71 -11.07 -17.88
C LEU A 271 6.36 -9.60 -17.54
N GLU A 272 6.85 -9.06 -16.42
CA GLU A 272 6.68 -7.62 -16.07
C GLU A 272 7.43 -6.68 -17.03
N LEU A 273 8.63 -7.06 -17.49
CA LEU A 273 9.38 -6.29 -18.49
C LEU A 273 8.62 -6.21 -19.83
N ASN A 274 7.93 -7.28 -20.23
CA ASN A 274 7.10 -7.28 -21.44
C ASN A 274 5.87 -6.34 -21.33
N ILE A 275 5.38 -6.06 -20.13
CA ILE A 275 4.29 -5.08 -19.90
C ILE A 275 4.83 -3.65 -19.98
N LEU A 276 6.07 -3.41 -19.52
CA LEU A 276 6.77 -2.12 -19.66
C LEU A 276 7.19 -1.79 -21.10
N ASP A 277 7.32 -2.80 -21.96
CA ASP A 277 7.58 -2.61 -23.41
C ASP A 277 6.38 -2.01 -24.17
N GLN A 278 5.20 -1.91 -23.53
CA GLN A 278 4.02 -1.24 -24.10
C GLN A 278 3.94 0.26 -23.77
N CYS A 279 4.88 0.81 -22.99
CA CYS A 279 4.91 2.25 -22.76
C CYS A 279 5.38 3.00 -24.03
N PRO A 280 4.70 4.08 -24.46
CA PRO A 280 5.08 4.83 -25.66
C PRO A 280 6.45 5.49 -25.54
N VAL A 281 6.95 5.65 -24.31
CA VAL A 281 8.25 6.22 -24.01
C VAL A 281 9.11 5.24 -23.22
N THR A 282 10.16 4.71 -23.85
CA THR A 282 11.13 3.81 -23.20
C THR A 282 12.19 4.60 -22.42
N SER A 283 12.71 4.04 -21.33
CA SER A 283 13.85 4.59 -20.56
C SER A 283 15.07 4.94 -21.45
N SER A 284 15.32 4.14 -22.48
CA SER A 284 16.37 4.38 -23.50
C SER A 284 16.14 5.66 -24.30
N GLN A 285 14.90 6.00 -24.62
CA GLN A 285 14.53 7.21 -25.35
C GLN A 285 14.65 8.44 -24.45
N VAL A 286 14.16 8.36 -23.20
CA VAL A 286 14.32 9.42 -22.18
C VAL A 286 15.80 9.75 -22.02
N ARG A 287 16.65 8.75 -21.77
CA ARG A 287 18.10 8.94 -21.63
C ARG A 287 18.75 9.65 -22.82
N LYS A 288 18.38 9.27 -24.06
CA LYS A 288 18.92 9.90 -25.27
C LYS A 288 18.46 11.36 -25.38
N SER A 289 17.19 11.63 -25.12
CA SER A 289 16.60 12.97 -25.18
C SER A 289 17.12 13.89 -24.09
N THR A 290 17.30 13.40 -22.85
CA THR A 290 17.88 14.15 -21.72
C THR A 290 19.31 14.60 -22.00
N ARG A 291 20.11 13.77 -22.70
CA ARG A 291 21.48 14.14 -23.10
C ARG A 291 21.53 15.19 -24.21
N ARG A 292 20.54 15.17 -25.12
CA ARG A 292 20.44 16.11 -26.24
C ARG A 292 19.91 17.47 -25.80
N ASP A 293 19.06 17.50 -24.77
CA ASP A 293 18.48 18.74 -24.26
C ASP A 293 19.53 19.62 -23.57
N PRO A 294 19.74 20.87 -24.02
CA PRO A 294 20.74 21.78 -23.46
C PRO A 294 20.51 22.15 -21.99
N THR A 295 19.26 22.10 -21.49
CA THR A 295 18.95 22.42 -20.10
C THR A 295 19.07 21.19 -19.20
N LEU A 296 18.48 20.06 -19.60
CA LEU A 296 18.53 18.82 -18.81
C LEU A 296 19.91 18.18 -18.77
N SER A 297 20.71 18.32 -19.84
CA SER A 297 22.10 17.81 -19.87
C SER A 297 22.97 18.54 -18.83
N LYS A 298 22.79 19.85 -18.65
CA LYS A 298 23.46 20.64 -17.60
C LYS A 298 23.02 20.19 -16.21
N ILE A 299 21.72 19.96 -16.00
CA ILE A 299 21.17 19.47 -14.72
C ILE A 299 21.72 18.08 -14.39
N LEU A 300 21.81 17.19 -15.38
CA LEU A 300 22.40 15.86 -15.21
C LEU A 300 23.87 15.94 -14.77
N GLY A 301 24.61 16.94 -15.26
CA GLY A 301 25.94 17.29 -14.76
C GLY A 301 25.92 17.82 -13.32
N TYR A 302 25.01 18.75 -13.00
CA TYR A 302 24.92 19.36 -11.67
C TYR A 302 24.42 18.43 -10.56
N VAL A 303 23.62 17.41 -10.88
CA VAL A 303 23.21 16.39 -9.90
C VAL A 303 24.38 15.45 -9.57
N LYS A 304 25.30 15.22 -10.51
CA LYS A 304 26.53 14.44 -10.27
C LYS A 304 27.64 15.24 -9.61
N CYS A 305 27.66 16.54 -9.85
CA CYS A 305 28.64 17.48 -9.29
C CYS A 305 27.97 18.38 -8.24
N VAL A 306 28.58 19.53 -7.96
CA VAL A 306 28.00 20.57 -7.10
C VAL A 306 27.18 21.54 -7.97
N TRP A 307 26.03 21.98 -7.44
CA TRP A 307 25.19 22.98 -8.09
C TRP A 307 25.85 24.37 -8.05
N PRO A 308 25.90 25.11 -9.18
CA PRO A 308 26.43 26.47 -9.18
C PRO A 308 25.47 27.45 -8.46
N GLU A 309 26.03 28.50 -7.85
CA GLU A 309 25.24 29.56 -7.20
C GLU A 309 24.51 30.50 -8.19
N GLN A 310 24.91 30.47 -9.47
CA GLN A 310 24.33 31.33 -10.50
C GLN A 310 22.88 30.96 -10.84
N ARG A 311 22.01 31.97 -10.74
CA ARG A 311 20.57 31.89 -10.92
C ARG A 311 20.18 32.10 -12.38
N ASN A 312 20.25 31.07 -13.20
CA ASN A 312 19.57 31.10 -14.51
C ASN A 312 18.07 30.85 -14.32
N GLU A 313 17.21 31.71 -14.89
CA GLU A 313 15.74 31.60 -14.77
C GLU A 313 15.21 30.24 -15.25
N ALA A 314 15.78 29.69 -16.33
CA ALA A 314 15.40 28.38 -16.86
C ALA A 314 15.72 27.21 -15.91
N LEU A 315 16.68 27.37 -15.00
CA LEU A 315 17.09 26.35 -14.03
C LEU A 315 16.40 26.50 -12.67
N LYS A 316 15.71 27.62 -12.42
CA LYS A 316 15.00 27.93 -11.17
C LYS A 316 14.06 26.81 -10.69
N PRO A 317 13.19 26.19 -11.52
CA PRO A 317 12.30 25.13 -11.05
C PRO A 317 13.04 23.84 -10.65
N TYR A 318 14.21 23.59 -11.22
CA TYR A 318 15.06 22.44 -10.88
C TYR A 318 15.91 22.73 -9.63
N TYR A 319 16.44 23.95 -9.50
CA TYR A 319 17.24 24.37 -8.36
C TYR A 319 16.46 24.37 -7.03
N GLN A 320 15.17 24.75 -7.06
CA GLN A 320 14.28 24.66 -5.90
C GLN A 320 14.15 23.22 -5.39
N ARG A 321 14.25 22.23 -6.29
CA ARG A 321 14.09 20.81 -6.02
C ARG A 321 15.41 20.04 -5.93
N ARG A 322 16.55 20.76 -5.90
CA ARG A 322 17.90 20.18 -6.04
C ARG A 322 18.23 19.04 -5.07
N ASN A 323 17.69 19.10 -3.85
CA ASN A 323 17.95 18.09 -2.80
C ASN A 323 17.18 16.77 -3.04
N GLU A 324 16.15 16.79 -3.89
CA GLU A 324 15.26 15.66 -4.18
C GLU A 324 15.47 15.10 -5.60
N LEU A 325 16.47 15.62 -6.33
CA LEU A 325 16.83 15.16 -7.66
C LEU A 325 17.83 14.01 -7.58
N SER A 326 17.56 12.93 -8.31
CA SER A 326 18.44 11.76 -8.41
C SER A 326 18.63 11.35 -9.87
N VAL A 327 19.64 10.51 -10.12
CA VAL A 327 19.93 9.96 -11.46
C VAL A 327 19.97 8.44 -11.39
N GLU A 328 19.08 7.79 -12.14
CA GLU A 328 19.11 6.34 -12.35
C GLU A 328 19.17 6.03 -13.85
N ASP A 329 20.10 5.15 -14.25
CA ASP A 329 20.33 4.74 -15.65
C ASP A 329 20.50 5.88 -16.68
N GLY A 330 20.87 7.08 -16.20
CA GLY A 330 21.02 8.28 -17.04
C GLY A 330 19.71 9.03 -17.31
N CYS A 331 18.63 8.69 -16.60
CA CYS A 331 17.40 9.45 -16.52
C CYS A 331 17.41 10.32 -15.25
N LEU A 332 16.84 11.53 -15.35
CA LEU A 332 16.67 12.42 -14.21
C LEU A 332 15.35 12.06 -13.50
N LEU A 333 15.41 12.00 -12.17
CA LEU A 333 14.28 11.68 -11.32
C LEU A 333 14.09 12.80 -10.30
N TRP A 334 12.83 13.06 -9.95
CA TRP A 334 12.45 13.87 -8.79
C TRP A 334 11.66 12.97 -7.83
N GLY A 335 12.31 12.56 -6.73
CA GLY A 335 11.82 11.46 -5.90
C GLY A 335 11.65 10.19 -6.74
N ASN A 336 10.41 9.73 -6.92
CA ASN A 336 10.06 8.56 -7.75
C ASN A 336 9.54 8.93 -9.15
N ARG A 337 9.54 10.22 -9.53
CA ARG A 337 8.95 10.71 -10.78
C ARG A 337 10.03 10.93 -11.83
N VAL A 338 9.78 10.49 -13.06
CA VAL A 338 10.71 10.69 -14.17
C VAL A 338 10.56 12.10 -14.72
N ILE A 339 11.69 12.81 -14.84
CA ILE A 339 11.74 14.11 -15.50
C ILE A 339 11.75 13.88 -17.01
N ILE A 340 10.69 14.33 -17.68
CA ILE A 340 10.51 14.10 -19.12
C ILE A 340 11.06 15.27 -19.92
N PRO A 341 11.94 15.02 -20.91
CA PRO A 341 12.38 16.03 -21.87
C PRO A 341 11.23 16.56 -22.74
N PRO A 342 11.27 17.83 -23.17
CA PRO A 342 10.18 18.49 -23.90
C PRO A 342 9.77 17.77 -25.20
N LEU A 343 10.71 17.07 -25.85
CA LEU A 343 10.43 16.27 -27.06
C LEU A 343 9.48 15.08 -26.80
N LEU A 344 9.43 14.58 -25.56
CA LEU A 344 8.68 13.40 -25.17
C LEU A 344 7.40 13.76 -24.39
N CYS A 345 7.11 15.05 -24.16
CA CYS A 345 5.90 15.46 -23.44
C CYS A 345 4.62 15.18 -24.23
N LYS A 346 4.62 15.40 -25.56
CA LYS A 346 3.45 15.19 -26.43
C LYS A 346 2.90 13.75 -26.39
N PRO A 347 3.69 12.68 -26.65
CA PRO A 347 3.17 11.32 -26.64
C PRO A 347 2.62 10.90 -25.27
N ILE A 348 3.22 11.37 -24.18
CA ILE A 348 2.72 11.09 -22.82
C ILE A 348 1.38 11.81 -22.58
N LEU A 349 1.23 13.05 -23.05
CA LEU A 349 -0.03 13.79 -22.93
C LEU A 349 -1.16 13.14 -23.73
N GLU A 350 -0.86 12.61 -24.92
CA GLU A 350 -1.81 11.85 -25.75
C GLU A 350 -2.28 10.59 -25.02
N GLU A 351 -1.35 9.80 -24.47
CA GLU A 351 -1.66 8.59 -23.71
C GLU A 351 -2.49 8.88 -22.45
N LEU A 352 -2.14 9.94 -21.70
CA LEU A 352 -2.92 10.37 -20.52
C LEU A 352 -4.35 10.80 -20.88
N HIS A 353 -4.57 11.24 -22.12
CA HIS A 353 -5.84 11.77 -22.58
C HIS A 353 -6.73 10.75 -23.31
N ASP A 354 -6.20 9.59 -23.69
CA ASP A 354 -6.88 8.59 -24.54
C ASP A 354 -8.28 8.18 -24.02
N CYS A 355 -8.47 8.14 -22.70
CA CYS A 355 -9.74 7.79 -22.06
C CYS A 355 -10.61 8.98 -21.62
N HIS A 356 -10.28 10.22 -21.98
CA HIS A 356 -11.02 11.45 -21.63
C HIS A 356 -11.44 11.54 -20.14
N VAL A 357 -10.60 11.06 -19.22
CA VAL A 357 -10.92 10.92 -17.78
C VAL A 357 -11.11 12.26 -17.02
N GLY A 358 -10.89 13.39 -17.71
CA GLY A 358 -10.98 14.74 -17.17
C GLY A 358 -9.68 15.25 -16.54
N GLY A 359 -9.46 16.56 -16.61
CA GLY A 359 -8.19 17.20 -16.26
C GLY A 359 -7.72 16.96 -14.82
N SER A 360 -8.63 16.88 -13.84
CA SER A 360 -8.26 16.60 -12.44
C SER A 360 -7.69 15.19 -12.27
N ARG A 361 -8.27 14.18 -12.93
CA ARG A 361 -7.77 12.80 -12.89
C ARG A 361 -6.46 12.65 -13.66
N MET A 362 -6.35 13.26 -14.84
CA MET A 362 -5.10 13.29 -15.62
C MET A 362 -3.95 13.88 -14.80
N LYS A 363 -4.16 15.02 -14.12
CA LYS A 363 -3.15 15.61 -13.22
C LYS A 363 -2.77 14.67 -12.08
N SER A 364 -3.76 14.04 -11.45
CA SER A 364 -3.51 13.09 -10.36
C SER A 364 -2.65 11.91 -10.81
N PHE A 365 -2.94 11.36 -12.01
CA PHE A 365 -2.20 10.24 -12.57
C PHE A 365 -0.78 10.66 -12.98
N ALA A 366 -0.65 11.77 -13.72
CA ALA A 366 0.63 12.28 -14.18
C ALA A 366 1.59 12.58 -13.00
N ARG A 367 1.07 13.21 -11.92
CA ARG A 367 1.83 13.45 -10.68
C ARG A 367 2.29 12.17 -9.98
N GLY A 368 1.79 11.00 -10.34
CA GLY A 368 2.31 9.72 -9.82
C GLY A 368 3.64 9.32 -10.45
N PHE A 369 3.82 9.58 -11.75
CA PHE A 369 4.85 8.94 -12.57
C PHE A 369 5.82 9.90 -13.24
N VAL A 370 5.36 11.06 -13.69
CA VAL A 370 6.14 11.98 -14.54
C VAL A 370 6.13 13.40 -14.00
N TRP A 371 7.15 14.18 -14.38
CA TRP A 371 7.21 15.59 -14.02
C TRP A 371 7.96 16.44 -15.06
N TRP A 372 7.42 17.62 -15.34
CA TRP A 372 8.10 18.74 -16.01
C TRP A 372 7.46 20.07 -15.56
N PRO A 373 8.13 21.23 -15.74
CA PRO A 373 7.68 22.51 -15.17
C PRO A 373 6.25 22.93 -15.52
N ASN A 374 5.78 22.64 -16.74
CA ASN A 374 4.47 23.09 -17.26
C ASN A 374 3.42 21.99 -17.37
N LEU A 375 3.63 20.84 -16.70
CA LEU A 375 2.74 19.66 -16.79
C LEU A 375 1.26 20.00 -16.56
N ASP A 376 0.94 20.67 -15.45
CA ASP A 376 -0.46 20.95 -15.09
C ASP A 376 -1.13 21.90 -16.10
N SER A 377 -0.39 22.90 -16.60
CA SER A 377 -0.88 23.87 -17.59
C SER A 377 -1.10 23.25 -18.96
N GLU A 378 -0.22 22.34 -19.38
CA GLU A 378 -0.36 21.61 -20.65
C GLU A 378 -1.56 20.64 -20.61
N ILE A 379 -1.78 19.93 -19.50
CA ILE A 379 -2.98 19.09 -19.31
C ILE A 379 -4.25 19.94 -19.37
N GLU A 380 -4.28 21.09 -18.70
CA GLU A 380 -5.44 21.99 -18.75
C GLU A 380 -5.73 22.50 -20.16
N LYS A 381 -4.69 22.87 -20.89
CA LYS A 381 -4.81 23.34 -22.28
C LYS A 381 -5.40 22.24 -23.16
N LEU A 382 -4.87 21.02 -23.05
CA LEU A 382 -5.31 19.88 -23.85
C LEU A 382 -6.77 19.50 -23.56
N VAL A 383 -7.19 19.52 -22.28
CA VAL A 383 -8.59 19.27 -21.88
C VAL A 383 -9.52 20.39 -22.34
N LYS A 384 -9.05 21.65 -22.39
CA LYS A 384 -9.81 22.79 -22.93
C LYS A 384 -10.01 22.71 -24.45
N GLU A 385 -9.00 22.23 -25.17
CA GLU A 385 -9.05 22.07 -26.63
C GLU A 385 -9.85 20.84 -27.07
N CYS A 386 -10.03 19.84 -26.19
CA CYS A 386 -10.78 18.62 -26.50
C CYS A 386 -12.30 18.80 -26.38
N LEU A 387 -13.03 18.56 -27.48
CA LEU A 387 -14.49 18.62 -27.53
C LEU A 387 -15.18 17.64 -26.57
N VAL A 388 -14.77 16.36 -26.56
CA VAL A 388 -15.35 15.30 -25.72
C VAL A 388 -15.23 15.64 -24.22
N CYS A 389 -14.09 16.21 -23.83
CA CYS A 389 -13.85 16.65 -22.46
C CYS A 389 -14.70 17.88 -22.09
N GLN A 390 -15.04 18.76 -23.05
CA GLN A 390 -15.91 19.90 -22.79
C GLN A 390 -17.38 19.51 -22.68
N GLU A 391 -17.85 18.56 -23.50
CA GLU A 391 -19.23 18.05 -23.45
C GLU A 391 -19.53 17.30 -22.15
N SER A 392 -18.56 16.56 -21.61
CA SER A 392 -18.70 15.82 -20.35
C SER A 392 -18.51 16.68 -19.08
N ARG A 393 -18.34 18.00 -19.23
CA ARG A 393 -18.09 18.89 -18.09
C ARG A 393 -19.35 19.09 -17.24
N PRO A 394 -19.25 19.02 -15.89
CA PRO A 394 -20.36 19.34 -15.01
C PRO A 394 -20.87 20.77 -15.23
N ASN A 395 -22.19 20.96 -15.13
CA ASN A 395 -22.80 22.28 -15.12
C ASN A 395 -22.18 23.16 -14.02
N PRO A 396 -22.05 24.48 -14.26
CA PRO A 396 -21.53 25.40 -13.25
C PRO A 396 -22.38 25.35 -11.97
N PRO A 397 -21.78 25.64 -10.80
CA PRO A 397 -22.51 25.66 -9.55
C PRO A 397 -23.68 26.64 -9.65
N LYS A 398 -24.86 26.21 -9.20
CA LYS A 398 -26.06 27.07 -9.14
C LYS A 398 -25.74 28.28 -8.25
N ALA A 399 -26.20 29.46 -8.66
CA ALA A 399 -26.00 30.70 -7.91
C ALA A 399 -26.53 30.57 -6.47
N PRO A 400 -25.87 31.19 -5.46
CA PRO A 400 -26.32 31.13 -4.08
C PRO A 400 -27.72 31.74 -3.94
N LEU A 401 -28.64 30.99 -3.31
CA LEU A 401 -30.01 31.45 -3.05
C LEU A 401 -29.99 32.54 -1.98
N HIS A 402 -30.57 33.72 -2.27
CA HIS A 402 -30.77 34.76 -1.27
C HIS A 402 -32.00 34.42 -0.41
N SER A 403 -31.79 34.23 0.89
CA SER A 403 -32.89 33.95 1.84
C SER A 403 -33.68 35.22 2.14
N TRP A 404 -34.99 35.10 2.30
CA TRP A 404 -35.81 36.20 2.81
C TRP A 404 -35.31 36.70 4.18
N PRO A 405 -35.36 38.02 4.46
CA PRO A 405 -35.08 38.55 5.79
C PRO A 405 -36.01 37.90 6.83
N GLN A 406 -35.50 37.61 8.03
CA GLN A 406 -36.31 37.01 9.08
C GLN A 406 -37.35 38.03 9.59
N PRO A 407 -38.62 37.62 9.74
CA PRO A 407 -39.64 38.47 10.35
C PRO A 407 -39.31 38.75 11.83
N ASN A 408 -39.67 39.93 12.32
CA ASN A 408 -39.40 40.34 13.71
C ASN A 408 -40.52 39.94 14.69
N ARG A 409 -41.71 39.60 14.18
CA ARG A 409 -42.91 39.26 14.98
C ARG A 409 -43.70 38.13 14.33
N PRO A 410 -44.40 37.29 15.13
CA PRO A 410 -45.40 36.35 14.61
C PRO A 410 -46.40 37.06 13.70
N TRP A 411 -46.84 36.38 12.64
CA TRP A 411 -47.90 36.85 11.75
C TRP A 411 -47.58 38.13 10.93
N SER A 412 -46.32 38.55 10.88
CA SER A 412 -45.89 39.71 10.07
C SER A 412 -45.76 39.37 8.58
N ARG A 413 -45.19 38.20 8.26
CA ARG A 413 -45.11 37.67 6.89
C ARG A 413 -45.69 36.27 6.82
N ILE A 414 -46.70 36.10 5.98
CA ILE A 414 -47.29 34.80 5.70
C ILE A 414 -46.98 34.35 4.28
N HIS A 415 -46.76 33.06 4.11
CA HIS A 415 -46.63 32.40 2.83
C HIS A 415 -47.91 31.61 2.57
N ILE A 416 -48.51 31.80 1.40
CA ILE A 416 -49.72 31.10 1.00
C ILE A 416 -49.46 30.27 -0.25
N ASP A 417 -50.05 29.09 -0.29
CA ASP A 417 -49.96 28.19 -1.44
C ASP A 417 -51.18 27.26 -1.50
N PHE A 418 -51.40 26.65 -2.67
CA PHE A 418 -52.43 25.65 -2.87
C PHE A 418 -51.81 24.25 -2.96
N ALA A 419 -52.19 23.37 -2.02
CA ALA A 419 -51.92 21.93 -2.14
C ALA A 419 -53.14 21.23 -2.75
N GLY A 420 -52.96 20.45 -3.82
CA GLY A 420 -54.02 19.59 -4.36
C GLY A 420 -54.00 19.40 -5.87
N PRO A 421 -55.00 18.68 -6.42
CA PRO A 421 -56.20 18.19 -5.73
C PRO A 421 -55.98 16.91 -4.92
N PHE A 422 -56.41 16.89 -3.66
CA PHE A 422 -56.44 15.71 -2.79
C PHE A 422 -57.89 15.33 -2.51
N MET A 423 -58.29 14.10 -2.89
CA MET A 423 -59.69 13.62 -2.80
C MET A 423 -60.73 14.56 -3.44
N GLY A 424 -60.38 15.24 -4.53
CA GLY A 424 -61.29 16.17 -5.21
C GLY A 424 -61.41 17.55 -4.58
N HIS A 425 -60.62 17.86 -3.55
CA HIS A 425 -60.56 19.16 -2.89
C HIS A 425 -59.18 19.80 -3.04
N MET A 426 -59.15 21.14 -3.09
CA MET A 426 -57.92 21.94 -3.01
C MET A 426 -57.73 22.40 -1.56
N LEU A 427 -56.50 22.45 -1.08
CA LEU A 427 -56.17 22.93 0.25
C LEU A 427 -55.43 24.25 0.12
N LEU A 428 -55.95 25.31 0.74
CA LEU A 428 -55.21 26.56 0.92
C LEU A 428 -54.35 26.43 2.17
N VAL A 429 -53.04 26.40 1.99
CA VAL A 429 -52.06 26.32 3.07
C VAL A 429 -51.53 27.73 3.34
N ILE A 430 -51.58 28.15 4.59
CA ILE A 430 -51.06 29.43 5.09
C ILE A 430 -49.98 29.10 6.12
N VAL A 431 -48.77 29.60 5.91
CA VAL A 431 -47.64 29.36 6.80
C VAL A 431 -47.08 30.69 7.30
N ASP A 432 -47.02 30.85 8.62
CA ASP A 432 -46.33 31.99 9.23
C ASP A 432 -44.81 31.84 9.13
N ALA A 433 -44.14 32.86 8.59
CA ALA A 433 -42.70 32.83 8.40
C ALA A 433 -41.92 32.85 9.74
N TYR A 434 -42.49 33.40 10.81
CA TYR A 434 -41.83 33.50 12.12
C TYR A 434 -42.02 32.24 12.97
N SER A 435 -43.27 31.95 13.34
CA SER A 435 -43.61 30.84 14.24
C SER A 435 -43.62 29.46 13.57
N LYS A 436 -43.61 29.42 12.23
CA LYS A 436 -43.85 28.21 11.43
C LYS A 436 -45.23 27.59 11.66
N TRP A 437 -46.16 28.34 12.24
CA TRP A 437 -47.55 27.92 12.37
C TRP A 437 -48.19 27.72 11.00
N ILE A 438 -48.94 26.63 10.85
CA ILE A 438 -49.59 26.24 9.60
C ILE A 438 -51.10 26.25 9.83
N GLU A 439 -51.82 26.93 8.93
CA GLU A 439 -53.27 26.93 8.88
C GLU A 439 -53.73 26.45 7.51
N VAL A 440 -54.65 25.48 7.49
CA VAL A 440 -55.09 24.83 6.25
C VAL A 440 -56.60 24.94 6.12
N HIS A 441 -57.06 25.41 4.95
CA HIS A 441 -58.48 25.49 4.60
C HIS A 441 -58.81 24.58 3.43
N VAL A 442 -59.79 23.70 3.61
CA VAL A 442 -60.29 22.83 2.54
C VAL A 442 -61.26 23.60 1.64
N LEU A 443 -61.00 23.61 0.34
CA LEU A 443 -61.75 24.31 -0.68
C LEU A 443 -62.27 23.31 -1.73
N ASN A 444 -63.56 23.41 -2.07
CA ASN A 444 -64.14 22.65 -3.17
C ASN A 444 -63.74 23.22 -4.54
N ASN A 445 -63.58 24.55 -4.62
CA ASN A 445 -63.17 25.26 -5.83
C ASN A 445 -62.11 26.32 -5.47
N SER A 446 -61.01 26.41 -6.23
CA SER A 446 -59.93 27.39 -6.08
C SER A 446 -60.30 28.78 -6.63
N THR A 447 -61.53 29.26 -6.44
CA THR A 447 -61.93 30.59 -6.93
C THR A 447 -61.40 31.71 -6.02
N THR A 448 -61.00 32.85 -6.59
CA THR A 448 -60.50 34.01 -5.83
C THR A 448 -61.44 34.41 -4.68
N LYS A 449 -62.75 34.46 -4.95
CA LYS A 449 -63.76 34.81 -3.95
C LYS A 449 -63.76 33.86 -2.75
N SER A 450 -63.59 32.56 -2.98
CA SER A 450 -63.54 31.56 -1.91
C SER A 450 -62.25 31.68 -1.10
N THR A 451 -61.12 31.95 -1.77
CA THR A 451 -59.83 32.24 -1.12
C THR A 451 -59.93 33.46 -0.21
N ILE A 452 -60.51 34.58 -0.70
CA ILE A 452 -60.68 35.81 0.08
C ILE A 452 -61.58 35.57 1.30
N GLN A 453 -62.66 34.80 1.17
CA GLN A 453 -63.54 34.49 2.29
C GLN A 453 -62.80 33.73 3.40
N ASN A 454 -62.00 32.72 3.06
CA ASN A 454 -61.20 31.98 4.03
C ASN A 454 -60.11 32.84 4.66
N LEU A 455 -59.41 33.67 3.86
CA LEU A 455 -58.42 34.61 4.39
C LEU A 455 -59.06 35.62 5.37
N ARG A 456 -60.26 36.13 5.08
CA ARG A 456 -60.99 37.01 6.01
C ARG A 456 -61.31 36.30 7.33
N LYS A 457 -61.70 35.03 7.28
CA LYS A 457 -61.95 34.22 8.49
C LYS A 457 -60.67 34.10 9.32
N THR A 458 -59.56 33.72 8.69
CA THR A 458 -58.25 33.64 9.34
C THR A 458 -57.79 34.99 9.92
N PHE A 459 -57.90 36.07 9.16
CA PHE A 459 -57.50 37.41 9.61
C PHE A 459 -58.37 37.95 10.74
N SER A 460 -59.64 37.52 10.83
CA SER A 460 -60.50 37.87 11.97
C SER A 460 -60.05 37.21 13.28
N GLN A 461 -59.37 36.07 13.21
CA GLN A 461 -58.91 35.32 14.37
C GLN A 461 -57.48 35.70 14.81
N LEU A 462 -56.58 35.85 13.83
CA LEU A 462 -55.14 36.02 14.07
C LEU A 462 -54.62 37.44 13.77
N GLY A 463 -55.48 38.30 13.20
CA GLY A 463 -55.12 39.63 12.76
C GLY A 463 -54.68 39.70 11.30
N VAL A 464 -54.53 40.92 10.80
CA VAL A 464 -54.13 41.21 9.42
C VAL A 464 -52.60 41.22 9.32
N PRO A 465 -51.98 40.45 8.41
CA PRO A 465 -50.53 40.42 8.24
C PRO A 465 -50.01 41.66 7.49
N GLU A 466 -48.74 42.00 7.68
CA GLU A 466 -48.10 43.10 6.94
C GLU A 466 -47.76 42.69 5.50
N MET A 467 -47.39 41.42 5.30
CA MET A 467 -46.94 40.90 4.01
C MET A 467 -47.48 39.51 3.70
N ILE A 468 -47.95 39.32 2.47
CA ILE A 468 -48.34 38.02 1.92
C ILE A 468 -47.40 37.67 0.77
N VAL A 469 -46.85 36.47 0.80
CA VAL A 469 -46.06 35.89 -0.29
C VAL A 469 -46.84 34.74 -0.91
N SER A 470 -47.02 34.75 -2.24
CA SER A 470 -47.68 33.68 -2.98
C SER A 470 -46.95 33.33 -4.28
N ASP A 471 -47.36 32.24 -4.91
CA ASP A 471 -47.02 31.95 -6.30
C ASP A 471 -47.77 32.88 -7.28
N ASN A 472 -47.54 32.70 -8.58
CA ASN A 472 -48.24 33.43 -9.65
C ASN A 472 -49.58 32.77 -10.03
N GLY A 473 -50.22 32.04 -9.13
CA GLY A 473 -51.53 31.44 -9.38
C GLY A 473 -52.56 32.49 -9.81
N SER A 474 -53.45 32.11 -10.73
CA SER A 474 -54.50 33.01 -11.27
C SER A 474 -55.41 33.59 -10.19
N CYS A 475 -55.55 32.89 -9.06
CA CYS A 475 -56.35 33.29 -7.92
C CYS A 475 -55.72 34.48 -7.17
N PHE A 476 -54.40 34.45 -7.00
CA PHE A 476 -53.64 35.47 -6.26
C PHE A 476 -53.26 36.68 -7.12
N THR A 477 -53.22 36.53 -8.45
CA THR A 477 -52.92 37.62 -9.39
C THR A 477 -54.17 38.36 -9.90
N SER A 478 -55.37 37.90 -9.51
CA SER A 478 -56.63 38.52 -9.91
C SER A 478 -56.83 39.94 -9.33
N SER A 479 -57.58 40.79 -10.05
CA SER A 479 -57.88 42.16 -9.63
C SER A 479 -58.59 42.23 -8.28
N GLU A 480 -59.52 41.32 -8.03
CA GLU A 480 -60.26 41.21 -6.77
C GLU A 480 -59.32 40.96 -5.58
N PHE A 481 -58.31 40.10 -5.74
CA PHE A 481 -57.33 39.80 -4.69
C PHE A 481 -56.43 40.99 -4.41
N LYS A 482 -55.99 41.68 -5.47
CA LYS A 482 -55.19 42.90 -5.34
C LYS A 482 -55.94 44.00 -4.59
N THR A 483 -57.20 44.26 -4.94
CA THR A 483 -58.05 45.22 -4.22
C THR A 483 -58.24 44.81 -2.76
N PHE A 484 -58.42 43.51 -2.48
CA PHE A 484 -58.51 43.01 -1.12
C PHE A 484 -57.24 43.27 -0.30
N CYS A 485 -56.04 43.03 -0.85
CA CYS A 485 -54.79 43.34 -0.18
C CYS A 485 -54.62 44.84 0.07
N GLU A 486 -54.92 45.68 -0.92
CA GLU A 486 -54.83 47.15 -0.82
C GLU A 486 -55.78 47.71 0.26
N MET A 487 -57.03 47.25 0.31
CA MET A 487 -58.01 47.68 1.31
C MET A 487 -57.60 47.34 2.75
N ASN A 488 -56.82 46.27 2.94
CA ASN A 488 -56.35 45.83 4.25
C ASN A 488 -54.92 46.31 4.56
N GLY A 489 -54.30 47.11 3.68
CA GLY A 489 -52.93 47.59 3.87
C GLY A 489 -51.86 46.49 3.78
N ILE A 490 -52.17 45.36 3.13
CA ILE A 490 -51.30 44.20 3.04
C ILE A 490 -50.39 44.32 1.82
N ARG A 491 -49.07 44.16 2.01
CA ARG A 491 -48.12 44.09 0.91
C ARG A 491 -48.09 42.68 0.30
N HIS A 492 -48.64 42.53 -0.90
CA HIS A 492 -48.58 41.27 -1.65
C HIS A 492 -47.32 41.20 -2.51
N VAL A 493 -46.57 40.10 -2.42
CA VAL A 493 -45.36 39.83 -3.22
C VAL A 493 -45.49 38.46 -3.86
N THR A 494 -45.36 38.39 -5.18
CA THR A 494 -45.37 37.12 -5.90
C THR A 494 -43.95 36.62 -6.18
N THR A 495 -43.78 35.30 -6.28
CA THR A 495 -42.49 34.71 -6.67
C THR A 495 -42.17 34.95 -8.14
N ALA A 496 -40.88 35.14 -8.47
CA ALA A 496 -40.45 35.23 -9.85
C ALA A 496 -40.72 33.91 -10.61
N PRO A 497 -41.15 33.96 -11.88
CA PRO A 497 -41.31 32.77 -12.71
C PRO A 497 -40.02 31.94 -12.74
N TYR A 498 -40.11 30.61 -12.64
CA TYR A 498 -38.96 29.68 -12.57
C TYR A 498 -38.11 29.74 -11.30
N HIS A 499 -38.54 30.48 -10.27
CA HIS A 499 -37.90 30.50 -8.94
C HIS A 499 -38.86 30.07 -7.82
N PRO A 500 -39.33 28.81 -7.82
CA PRO A 500 -40.27 28.27 -6.80
C PRO A 500 -39.70 28.35 -5.38
N ALA A 501 -38.36 28.25 -5.26
CA ALA A 501 -37.63 28.37 -4.00
C ALA A 501 -37.94 29.64 -3.18
N SER A 502 -38.44 30.71 -3.81
CA SER A 502 -38.86 31.94 -3.12
C SER A 502 -40.14 31.78 -2.29
N ASN A 503 -41.03 30.81 -2.59
CA ASN A 503 -42.18 30.43 -1.74
C ASN A 503 -41.91 29.11 -0.98
N GLY A 504 -40.65 28.73 -0.84
CA GLY A 504 -40.28 27.41 -0.34
C GLY A 504 -40.70 27.09 1.10
N LEU A 505 -41.34 28.01 1.85
CA LEU A 505 -41.93 27.71 3.16
C LEU A 505 -43.34 27.13 3.05
N ALA A 506 -44.16 27.63 2.12
CA ALA A 506 -45.47 27.05 1.86
C ALA A 506 -45.33 25.78 0.99
N GLU A 507 -44.44 25.77 -0.02
CA GLU A 507 -44.16 24.57 -0.83
C GLU A 507 -43.55 23.41 -0.02
N ARG A 508 -42.98 23.66 1.16
CA ARG A 508 -42.49 22.60 2.07
C ARG A 508 -43.59 22.01 2.94
N ALA A 509 -44.71 22.70 3.08
CA ALA A 509 -45.86 22.30 3.88
C ALA A 509 -46.98 21.68 3.04
N VAL A 510 -47.03 22.03 1.75
CA VAL A 510 -47.73 21.34 0.66
C VAL A 510 -47.01 20.02 0.35
#